data_AF-A0A316FZ72-F1
#
_entry.id   AF-A0A316FZ72-F1
#
_cell.length_a   1.000
_cell.length_b   1.000
_cell.length_c   1.000
_cell.angle_alpha   90.00
_cell.angle_beta   90.00
_cell.angle_gamma   90.00
#
_symmetry.space_group_name_H-M   'P 1'
#
loop_
_entity.id
_entity.type
_entity.pdbx_description
1 polymer ?
#
loop_
_entity_poly.entity_id
_entity_poly.type
_entity_poly.pdbx_seq_one_letter_code
_entity_poly.pdbx_strand_id
1 'polypeptide(L)'
;MRPSQTFLIGLACWFVLALIIAAYAIAESAFEYLPRLTSLGINFWLFAGASFLLIAVMDLFSLRQLSSLTSSRKVSHNLAVSAFTDVTLSIKNPLSRSVQLFVNDHYPEHSEIKGLPYQVNLKGHSHCSVTYQFARHKRGDAEFGSTRLLASSRLKLWQRLVLTAKPQAIKVYPNFAAIHQYILLSADQQTSQLGIRLAHRRGDGLEFHQLREYRLGDTLRQIDWRASSRLKKLISKEYQEEKDQNIIFLLDCGRRMRTQDQQLSHFDHSLNALLLLSYIGLKQGDAVGLLTFGGINRWLAPQKGTHIINTLLNQVYDCHPTLAASDFIEAATELNKRIRKRSLVVLISNCRDEDWVELEPAINLLNKHHLILLANLREQSLDDVLDKPVQRFEQALTYAETTEYLQQRQQLNNQTRNKGVITLDTVPKQLASLLVNQYFDIKRSGKL
;
A
#
# COMPACT_ATOMS: atom_id res chain seq x y z
N MET A 1 -11.34 22.25 27.96
CA MET A 1 -10.20 22.50 28.87
C MET A 1 -10.19 21.38 29.89
N ARG A 2 -9.02 20.99 30.41
CA ARG A 2 -8.93 19.94 31.42
C ARG A 2 -7.97 20.33 32.55
N PRO A 3 -8.24 19.95 33.80
CA PRO A 3 -7.27 20.08 34.88
C PRO A 3 -6.06 19.21 34.57
N SER A 4 -4.86 19.70 34.89
CA SER A 4 -3.64 18.91 34.79
C SER A 4 -3.47 18.00 36.02
N GLN A 5 -2.52 17.07 35.95
CA GLN A 5 -2.08 16.31 37.12
C GLN A 5 -1.56 17.22 38.24
N THR A 6 -0.91 18.36 37.92
CA THR A 6 -0.39 19.27 38.94
C THR A 6 -1.50 19.95 39.75
N PHE A 7 -2.62 20.29 39.10
CA PHE A 7 -3.79 20.84 39.79
C PHE A 7 -4.44 19.78 40.71
N LEU A 8 -4.54 18.54 40.25
CA LEU A 8 -5.08 17.44 41.05
C LEU A 8 -4.19 17.12 42.26
N ILE A 9 -2.86 17.13 42.10
CA ILE A 9 -1.91 16.95 43.21
C ILE A 9 -2.06 18.11 44.21
N GLY A 10 -2.13 19.36 43.74
CA GLY A 10 -2.33 20.52 44.62
C GLY A 10 -3.63 20.41 45.43
N LEU A 11 -4.72 20.00 44.79
CA LEU A 11 -6.02 19.78 45.44
C LEU A 11 -5.96 18.63 46.46
N ALA A 12 -5.26 17.53 46.13
CA ALA A 12 -5.04 16.41 47.04
C ALA A 12 -4.21 16.83 48.26
N CYS A 13 -3.13 17.60 48.08
CA CYS A 13 -2.32 18.14 49.19
C CYS A 13 -3.16 19.05 50.10
N TRP A 14 -4.02 19.89 49.52
CA TRP A 14 -4.94 20.73 50.29
C TRP A 14 -5.97 19.91 51.09
N PHE A 15 -6.44 18.79 50.54
CA PHE A 15 -7.32 17.87 51.24
C PHE A 15 -6.62 17.09 52.36
N VAL A 16 -5.38 16.63 52.13
CA VAL A 16 -4.55 15.98 53.15
C VAL A 16 -4.28 16.94 54.31
N LEU A 17 -4.04 18.22 54.02
CA LEU A 17 -3.89 19.25 55.06
C LEU A 17 -5.17 19.39 55.91
N ALA A 18 -6.37 19.32 55.32
CA ALA A 18 -7.63 19.30 56.07
C ALA A 18 -7.72 18.08 56.99
N LEU A 19 -7.35 16.89 56.52
CA LEU A 19 -7.37 15.67 57.33
C LEU A 19 -6.41 15.75 58.52
N ILE A 20 -5.22 16.32 58.34
CA ILE A 20 -4.25 16.52 59.42
C ILE A 20 -4.82 17.47 60.47
N ILE A 21 -5.44 18.58 60.06
CA ILE A 21 -6.05 19.56 60.98
C ILE A 21 -7.24 18.94 61.71
N ALA A 22 -8.08 18.15 61.03
CA ALA A 22 -9.19 17.44 61.66
C ALA A 22 -8.71 16.37 62.67
N ALA A 23 -7.67 15.61 62.33
CA ALA A 23 -7.07 14.65 63.26
C ALA A 23 -6.47 15.34 64.50
N TYR A 24 -5.81 16.49 64.31
CA TYR A 24 -5.30 17.30 65.42
C TYR A 24 -6.46 17.85 66.27
N ALA A 25 -7.57 18.27 65.67
CA ALA A 25 -8.75 18.73 66.41
C ALA A 25 -9.36 17.64 67.29
N ILE A 26 -9.42 16.41 66.78
CA ILE A 26 -9.87 15.25 67.56
C ILE A 26 -8.90 14.99 68.73
N ALA A 27 -7.60 15.04 68.48
CA ALA A 27 -6.58 14.87 69.52
C ALA A 27 -6.65 15.99 70.59
N GLU A 28 -6.85 17.24 70.19
CA GLU A 28 -7.03 18.38 71.09
C GLU A 28 -8.26 18.18 72.00
N SER A 29 -9.35 17.61 71.47
CA SER A 29 -10.56 17.30 72.26
C SER A 29 -10.39 16.10 73.22
N ALA A 30 -9.41 15.23 72.96
CA ALA A 30 -9.16 14.02 73.74
C ALA A 30 -8.08 14.21 74.82
N PHE A 31 -7.19 15.21 74.69
CA PHE A 31 -6.05 15.41 75.56
C PHE A 31 -5.91 16.89 75.99
N GLU A 32 -6.13 17.19 77.27
CA GLU A 32 -6.13 18.56 77.83
C GLU A 32 -4.77 19.30 77.78
N TYR A 33 -3.67 18.61 77.48
CA TYR A 33 -2.32 19.18 77.42
C TYR A 33 -1.92 19.77 76.06
N LEU A 34 -2.76 19.61 75.02
CA LEU A 34 -2.45 20.13 73.69
C LEU A 34 -2.78 21.62 73.56
N PRO A 35 -1.92 22.43 72.90
CA PRO A 35 -2.19 23.84 72.66
C PRO A 35 -3.37 24.01 71.67
N ARG A 36 -4.26 24.99 71.96
CA ARG A 36 -5.44 25.33 71.13
C ARG A 36 -5.06 25.97 69.80
N LEU A 37 -4.56 25.16 68.87
CA LEU A 37 -4.08 25.57 67.56
C LEU A 37 -5.10 25.30 66.43
N THR A 38 -6.20 24.62 66.73
CA THR A 38 -7.24 24.26 65.75
C THR A 38 -7.84 25.44 65.00
N SER A 39 -8.21 26.51 65.69
CA SER A 39 -8.80 27.70 65.05
C SER A 39 -7.81 28.41 64.11
N LEU A 40 -6.53 28.48 64.50
CA LEU A 40 -5.45 29.00 63.66
C LEU A 40 -5.18 28.09 62.46
N GLY A 41 -5.21 26.77 62.66
CA GLY A 41 -5.05 25.77 61.59
C GLY A 41 -6.18 25.83 60.55
N ILE A 42 -7.44 25.95 60.99
CA ILE A 42 -8.60 26.10 60.11
C ILE A 42 -8.50 27.39 59.28
N ASN A 43 -8.16 28.51 59.92
CA ASN A 43 -7.97 29.78 59.22
C ASN A 43 -6.84 29.67 58.19
N PHE A 44 -5.70 29.09 58.55
CA PHE A 44 -4.58 28.87 57.64
C PHE A 44 -4.99 28.01 56.43
N TRP A 45 -5.74 26.92 56.65
CA TRP A 45 -6.23 26.06 55.57
C TRP A 45 -7.21 26.77 54.63
N LEU A 46 -8.13 27.58 55.18
CA LEU A 46 -9.06 28.41 54.40
C LEU A 46 -8.30 29.45 53.56
N PHE A 47 -7.32 30.14 54.15
CA PHE A 47 -6.47 31.09 53.44
C PHE A 47 -5.66 30.39 52.33
N ALA A 48 -5.04 29.24 52.63
CA ALA A 48 -4.30 28.46 51.64
C ALA A 48 -5.19 28.01 50.48
N GLY A 49 -6.42 27.56 50.77
CA GLY A 49 -7.42 27.18 49.76
C GLY A 49 -7.86 28.36 48.90
N ALA A 50 -8.18 29.51 49.51
CA ALA A 50 -8.56 30.73 48.80
C ALA A 50 -7.41 31.25 47.91
N SER A 51 -6.18 31.27 48.41
CA SER A 51 -4.99 31.63 47.63
C SER A 51 -4.75 30.67 46.47
N PHE A 52 -4.87 29.35 46.68
CA PHE A 52 -4.73 28.36 45.62
C PHE A 52 -5.81 28.52 44.54
N LEU A 53 -7.06 28.75 44.94
CA LEU A 53 -8.18 29.00 44.01
C LEU A 53 -7.95 30.27 43.20
N LEU A 54 -7.52 31.36 43.84
CA LEU A 54 -7.19 32.61 43.16
C LEU A 54 -6.09 32.41 42.11
N ILE A 55 -5.01 31.72 42.49
CA ILE A 55 -3.89 31.38 41.59
C ILE A 55 -4.38 30.51 40.42
N ALA A 56 -5.22 29.52 40.69
CA ALA A 56 -5.77 28.65 39.66
C ALA A 56 -6.66 29.42 38.67
N VAL A 57 -7.50 30.34 39.15
CA VAL A 57 -8.34 31.20 38.31
C VAL A 57 -7.49 32.16 37.48
N MET A 58 -6.46 32.78 38.08
CA MET A 58 -5.51 33.63 37.34
C MET A 58 -4.78 32.84 36.23
N ASP A 59 -4.34 31.62 36.53
CA ASP A 59 -3.69 30.75 35.55
C ASP A 59 -4.63 30.29 34.43
N LEU A 60 -5.94 30.14 34.72
CA LEU A 60 -6.96 29.82 33.73
C LEU A 60 -7.06 30.90 32.63
N PHE A 61 -6.93 32.18 32.98
CA PHE A 61 -6.94 33.27 32.00
C PHE A 61 -5.76 33.17 31.02
N SER A 62 -4.62 32.61 31.44
CA SER A 62 -3.45 32.40 30.57
C SER A 62 -3.73 31.44 29.40
N LEU A 63 -4.79 30.63 29.48
CA LEU A 63 -5.20 29.72 28.40
C LEU A 63 -5.86 30.42 27.22
N ARG A 64 -6.36 31.66 27.40
CA ARG A 64 -6.97 32.42 26.29
C ARG A 64 -5.93 32.73 25.21
N GLN A 65 -4.71 33.05 25.62
CA GLN A 65 -3.59 33.37 24.71
C GLN A 65 -3.13 32.17 23.88
N LEU A 66 -3.38 30.93 24.34
CA LEU A 66 -2.93 29.70 23.67
C LEU A 66 -3.65 29.42 22.34
N SER A 67 -4.76 30.10 22.02
CA SER A 67 -5.43 29.95 20.71
C SER A 67 -4.62 30.53 19.55
N SER A 68 -3.56 31.29 19.83
CA SER A 68 -2.65 31.85 18.82
C SER A 68 -1.60 30.85 18.32
N LEU A 69 -1.47 29.68 18.96
CA LEU A 69 -0.55 28.63 18.51
C LEU A 69 -0.95 28.15 17.11
N THR A 70 0.03 28.06 16.22
CA THR A 70 -0.18 27.59 14.85
C THR A 70 0.74 26.42 14.55
N SER A 71 0.26 25.52 13.68
CA SER A 71 1.08 24.46 13.12
C SER A 71 0.82 24.31 11.63
N SER A 72 1.83 23.86 10.91
CA SER A 72 1.73 23.43 9.51
C SER A 72 2.32 22.04 9.35
N ARG A 73 1.65 21.21 8.54
CA ARG A 73 2.11 19.88 8.18
C ARG A 73 2.79 19.94 6.81
N LYS A 74 3.90 19.22 6.68
CA LYS A 74 4.54 18.92 5.40
C LYS A 74 4.62 17.40 5.23
N VAL A 75 3.90 16.90 4.22
CA VAL A 75 3.87 15.50 3.80
C VAL A 75 3.80 15.45 2.26
N SER A 76 4.34 14.40 1.66
CA SER A 76 4.17 14.16 0.22
C SER A 76 2.70 13.88 -0.09
N HIS A 77 2.21 14.42 -1.21
CA HIS A 77 0.85 14.16 -1.68
C HIS A 77 0.69 12.74 -2.24
N ASN A 78 1.79 12.13 -2.69
CA ASN A 78 1.82 10.79 -3.25
C ASN A 78 2.66 9.90 -2.34
N LEU A 79 2.04 8.88 -1.77
CA LEU A 79 2.67 7.92 -0.85
C LEU A 79 2.53 6.51 -1.40
N ALA A 80 3.45 5.63 -1.04
CA ALA A 80 3.34 4.20 -1.36
C ALA A 80 2.72 3.44 -0.18
N VAL A 81 1.80 2.51 -0.49
CA VAL A 81 1.17 1.66 0.53
C VAL A 81 2.22 0.85 1.30
N SER A 82 2.05 0.77 2.61
CA SER A 82 2.93 0.07 3.55
C SER A 82 4.40 0.52 3.54
N ALA A 83 4.71 1.67 2.93
CA ALA A 83 6.04 2.28 2.98
C ALA A 83 6.06 3.40 4.03
N PHE A 84 7.01 3.36 4.95
CA PHE A 84 7.21 4.45 5.91
C PHE A 84 7.69 5.71 5.18
N THR A 85 6.99 6.81 5.42
CA THR A 85 7.33 8.15 4.93
C THR A 85 7.41 9.11 6.09
N ASP A 86 8.38 10.02 6.04
CA ASP A 86 8.53 11.06 7.06
C ASP A 86 7.49 12.17 6.88
N VAL A 87 6.80 12.51 7.96
CA VAL A 87 5.88 13.65 8.06
C VAL A 87 6.48 14.66 9.03
N THR A 88 6.59 15.91 8.59
CA THR A 88 7.15 16.99 9.42
C THR A 88 6.06 17.97 9.84
N LEU A 89 5.94 18.20 11.15
CA LEU A 89 5.08 19.22 11.75
C LEU A 89 5.92 20.41 12.18
N SER A 90 5.65 21.58 11.61
CA SER A 90 6.23 22.84 12.07
C SER A 90 5.25 23.55 13.00
N ILE A 91 5.66 23.78 14.24
CA ILE A 91 4.82 24.39 15.28
C ILE A 91 5.44 25.73 15.66
N LYS A 92 4.62 26.79 15.67
CA LYS A 92 5.04 28.15 16.00
C LYS A 92 4.38 28.61 17.29
N ASN A 93 5.20 29.15 18.19
CA ASN A 93 4.75 29.80 19.42
C ASN A 93 4.93 31.32 19.28
N PRO A 94 3.85 32.08 18.97
CA PRO A 94 3.95 33.53 18.88
C PRO A 94 3.94 34.23 20.25
N LEU A 95 3.75 33.50 21.36
CA LEU A 95 3.73 34.08 22.69
C LEU A 95 5.15 34.41 23.14
N SER A 96 5.29 35.38 24.05
CA SER A 96 6.58 35.73 24.67
C SER A 96 7.07 34.72 25.72
N ARG A 97 6.25 33.73 26.07
CA ARG A 97 6.56 32.72 27.09
C ARG A 97 6.78 31.34 26.49
N SER A 98 7.52 30.50 27.21
CA SER A 98 7.61 29.07 26.88
C SER A 98 6.28 28.35 27.15
N VAL A 99 5.96 27.38 26.31
CA VAL A 99 4.76 26.55 26.43
C VAL A 99 5.15 25.08 26.28
N GLN A 100 4.73 24.26 27.25
CA GLN A 100 4.82 22.81 27.17
C GLN A 100 3.64 22.28 26.34
N LEU A 101 3.96 21.59 25.25
CA LEU A 101 3.03 21.06 24.27
C LEU A 101 3.16 19.53 24.21
N PHE A 102 2.01 18.85 24.20
CA PHE A 102 1.91 17.49 23.68
C PHE A 102 1.29 17.58 22.29
N VAL A 103 2.05 17.10 21.31
CA VAL A 103 1.72 17.16 19.90
C VAL A 103 1.21 15.78 19.49
N ASN A 104 -0.01 15.74 18.98
CA ASN A 104 -0.54 14.56 18.33
C ASN A 104 -1.15 14.96 16.99
N ASP A 105 -0.85 14.20 15.95
CA ASP A 105 -1.39 14.47 14.64
C ASP A 105 -2.60 13.58 14.35
N HIS A 106 -3.59 14.10 13.61
CA HIS A 106 -4.70 13.27 13.17
C HIS A 106 -4.38 12.65 11.83
N TYR A 107 -3.92 11.40 11.85
CA TYR A 107 -3.58 10.62 10.67
C TYR A 107 -4.75 9.73 10.23
N PRO A 108 -4.82 9.33 8.95
CA PRO A 108 -5.86 8.46 8.42
C PRO A 108 -5.96 7.10 9.12
N GLU A 109 -7.13 6.47 9.06
CA GLU A 109 -7.32 5.08 9.49
C GLU A 109 -6.46 4.09 8.68
N HIS A 110 -6.23 2.90 9.28
CA HIS A 110 -5.36 1.85 8.75
C HIS A 110 -3.90 2.30 8.55
N SER A 111 -3.41 3.14 9.47
CA SER A 111 -2.05 3.66 9.43
C SER A 111 -1.23 3.21 10.64
N GLU A 112 0.05 2.94 10.41
CA GLU A 112 1.07 2.69 11.41
C GLU A 112 1.94 3.95 11.60
N ILE A 113 2.19 4.30 12.85
CA ILE A 113 2.91 5.53 13.23
C ILE A 113 4.08 5.19 14.13
N LYS A 114 5.23 5.85 13.91
CA LYS A 114 6.38 5.83 14.82
C LYS A 114 6.80 7.26 15.14
N GLY A 115 6.94 7.56 16.44
CA GLY A 115 7.40 8.87 16.92
C GLY A 115 6.30 9.85 17.37
N LEU A 116 5.04 9.40 17.47
CA LEU A 116 3.96 10.15 18.11
C LEU A 116 3.34 9.34 19.27
N PRO A 117 2.78 10.01 20.31
CA PRO A 117 2.74 11.47 20.51
C PRO A 117 4.12 12.04 20.89
N TYR A 118 4.34 13.33 20.62
CA TYR A 118 5.61 14.01 20.90
C TYR A 118 5.44 15.10 21.94
N GLN A 119 6.36 15.21 22.90
CA GLN A 119 6.34 16.24 23.94
C GLN A 119 7.46 17.25 23.70
N VAL A 120 7.11 18.54 23.64
CA VAL A 120 8.08 19.62 23.40
C VAL A 120 7.83 20.80 24.33
N ASN A 121 8.91 21.44 24.79
CA ASN A 121 8.85 22.72 25.46
C ASN A 121 9.30 23.82 24.48
N LEU A 122 8.34 24.56 23.93
CA LEU A 122 8.59 25.53 22.88
C LEU A 122 8.81 26.91 23.50
N LYS A 123 9.99 27.52 23.28
CA LYS A 123 10.33 28.85 23.79
C LYS A 123 9.41 29.93 23.20
N GLY A 124 9.34 31.08 23.85
CA GLY A 124 8.58 32.21 23.31
C GLY A 124 9.17 32.69 21.98
N HIS A 125 8.30 33.17 21.08
CA HIS A 125 8.65 33.65 19.73
C HIS A 125 9.52 32.68 18.92
N SER A 126 9.36 31.38 19.16
CA SER A 126 10.17 30.34 18.51
C SER A 126 9.30 29.35 17.74
N HIS A 127 9.95 28.58 16.89
CA HIS A 127 9.33 27.48 16.16
C HIS A 127 10.13 26.20 16.36
N CYS A 128 9.45 25.06 16.24
CA CYS A 128 10.05 23.74 16.32
C CYS A 128 9.49 22.88 15.20
N SER A 129 10.34 22.01 14.65
CA SER A 129 9.94 20.99 13.69
C SER A 129 10.04 19.62 14.36
N VAL A 130 8.96 18.86 14.29
CA VAL A 130 8.88 17.47 14.78
C VAL A 130 8.65 16.57 13.58
N THR A 131 9.48 15.55 13.42
CA THR A 131 9.36 14.57 12.35
C THR A 131 8.92 13.23 12.93
N TYR A 132 7.91 12.60 12.32
CA TYR A 132 7.43 11.27 12.66
C TYR A 132 7.26 10.43 11.40
N GLN A 133 7.29 9.10 11.55
CA GLN A 133 7.12 8.18 10.42
C GLN A 133 5.67 7.72 10.33
N PHE A 134 5.16 7.68 9.11
CA PHE A 134 3.80 7.32 8.74
C PHE A 134 3.82 6.26 7.63
N ALA A 135 3.10 5.16 7.82
CA ALA A 135 2.80 4.20 6.77
C ALA A 135 1.30 3.88 6.79
N ARG A 136 0.66 3.77 5.61
CA ARG A 136 -0.75 3.36 5.51
C ARG A 136 -0.85 2.01 4.81
N HIS A 137 -1.61 1.08 5.37
CA HIS A 137 -1.76 -0.28 4.83
C HIS A 137 -2.88 -0.42 3.78
N LYS A 138 -3.63 0.66 3.54
CA LYS A 138 -4.68 0.72 2.51
C LYS A 138 -4.31 1.77 1.46
N ARG A 139 -4.57 1.45 0.19
CA ARG A 139 -4.43 2.39 -0.94
C ARG A 139 -5.63 3.35 -1.04
N GLY A 140 -5.57 4.21 -2.05
CA GLY A 140 -6.62 5.16 -2.41
C GLY A 140 -6.42 6.52 -1.76
N ASP A 141 -7.47 7.33 -1.82
CA ASP A 141 -7.50 8.63 -1.17
C ASP A 141 -7.52 8.47 0.36
N ALA A 142 -6.81 9.36 1.03
CA ALA A 142 -6.80 9.47 2.47
C ALA A 142 -6.63 10.94 2.88
N GLU A 143 -7.03 11.27 4.11
CA GLU A 143 -6.96 12.63 4.61
C GLU A 143 -6.36 12.64 6.00
N PHE A 144 -5.32 13.45 6.19
CA PHE A 144 -4.95 13.84 7.54
C PHE A 144 -5.90 14.92 8.02
N GLY A 145 -6.42 14.80 9.23
CA GLY A 145 -7.23 15.86 9.83
C GLY A 145 -6.37 16.95 10.47
N SER A 146 -6.91 17.60 11.50
CA SER A 146 -6.20 18.65 12.24
C SER A 146 -5.21 18.09 13.27
N THR A 147 -4.06 18.74 13.39
CA THR A 147 -3.08 18.51 14.45
C THR A 147 -3.61 19.00 15.79
N ARG A 148 -3.56 18.13 16.79
CA ARG A 148 -3.97 18.38 18.17
C ARG A 148 -2.77 18.81 19.00
N LEU A 149 -2.75 20.07 19.41
CA LEU A 149 -1.77 20.59 20.36
C LEU A 149 -2.43 20.70 21.73
N LEU A 150 -1.98 19.88 22.67
CA LEU A 150 -2.38 20.01 24.05
C LEU A 150 -1.37 20.89 24.78
N ALA A 151 -1.76 22.14 25.02
CA ALA A 151 -0.91 23.18 25.58
C ALA A 151 -1.20 23.42 27.06
N SER A 152 -0.14 23.63 27.84
CA SER A 152 -0.24 23.89 29.28
C SER A 152 -0.29 25.40 29.58
N SER A 153 -1.01 25.76 30.65
CA SER A 153 -1.04 27.12 31.22
C SER A 153 0.33 27.56 31.78
N ARG A 154 0.44 28.76 32.36
CA ARG A 154 1.72 29.29 32.87
C ARG A 154 2.22 28.47 34.06
N LEU A 155 1.32 28.19 35.00
CA LEU A 155 1.61 27.40 36.19
C LEU A 155 1.34 25.91 35.98
N LYS A 156 1.06 25.50 34.73
CA LYS A 156 0.73 24.13 34.31
C LYS A 156 -0.51 23.53 34.99
N LEU A 157 -1.29 24.31 35.74
CA LEU A 157 -2.50 23.84 36.42
C LEU A 157 -3.57 23.38 35.43
N TRP A 158 -3.61 23.98 34.25
CA TRP A 158 -4.62 23.70 33.24
C TRP A 158 -4.00 23.30 31.90
N GLN A 159 -4.77 22.52 31.14
CA GLN A 159 -4.44 22.18 29.76
C GLN A 159 -5.58 22.54 28.82
N ARG A 160 -5.22 23.05 27.64
CA ARG A 160 -6.15 23.36 26.56
C ARG A 160 -5.75 22.61 25.30
N LEU A 161 -6.74 21.96 24.68
CA LEU A 161 -6.61 21.41 23.34
C LEU A 161 -6.78 22.55 22.32
N VAL A 162 -5.81 22.69 21.43
CA VAL A 162 -5.84 23.62 20.29
C VAL A 162 -5.78 22.76 19.03
N LEU A 163 -6.82 22.87 18.19
CA LEU A 163 -6.83 22.25 16.88
C LEU A 163 -6.14 23.20 15.89
N THR A 164 -5.12 22.69 15.23
CA THR A 164 -4.23 23.42 14.33
C THR A 164 -4.00 22.59 13.08
N ALA A 165 -3.34 23.14 12.07
CA ALA A 165 -3.21 22.56 10.74
C ALA A 165 -4.56 22.27 10.04
N LYS A 166 -4.63 22.63 8.76
CA LYS A 166 -5.78 22.29 7.93
C LYS A 166 -5.75 20.81 7.58
N PRO A 167 -6.91 20.18 7.37
CA PRO A 167 -6.96 18.86 6.77
C PRO A 167 -6.20 18.86 5.44
N GLN A 168 -5.50 17.76 5.18
CA GLN A 168 -4.65 17.62 3.99
C GLN A 168 -4.91 16.26 3.35
N ALA A 169 -5.46 16.29 2.13
CA ALA A 169 -5.65 15.11 1.31
C ALA A 169 -4.32 14.57 0.77
N ILE A 170 -4.20 13.25 0.75
CA ILE A 170 -3.08 12.48 0.23
C ILE A 170 -3.60 11.32 -0.62
N LYS A 171 -2.78 10.86 -1.55
CA LYS A 171 -3.04 9.70 -2.39
C LYS A 171 -2.04 8.60 -2.07
N VAL A 172 -2.57 7.43 -1.73
CA VAL A 172 -1.76 6.24 -1.45
C VAL A 172 -1.82 5.29 -2.65
N TYR A 173 -0.70 5.17 -3.33
CA TYR A 173 -0.50 4.33 -4.51
C TYR A 173 -0.04 2.92 -4.11
N PRO A 174 -0.14 1.93 -5.02
CA PRO A 174 0.51 0.65 -4.83
C PRO A 174 2.00 0.81 -4.57
N ASN A 175 2.63 -0.20 -3.96
CA ASN A 175 4.05 -0.15 -3.66
C ASN A 175 4.85 -0.72 -4.84
N PHE A 176 5.53 0.15 -5.56
CA PHE A 176 6.23 -0.15 -6.80
C PHE A 176 7.71 -0.55 -6.63
N ALA A 177 8.09 -1.08 -5.47
CA ALA A 177 9.47 -1.51 -5.22
C ALA A 177 10.00 -2.48 -6.28
N ALA A 178 9.15 -3.37 -6.82
CA ALA A 178 9.53 -4.35 -7.84
C ALA A 178 10.02 -3.70 -9.15
N ILE A 179 9.43 -2.58 -9.58
CA ILE A 179 9.91 -1.85 -10.77
C ILE A 179 11.26 -1.21 -10.48
N HIS A 180 11.42 -0.56 -9.32
CA HIS A 180 12.70 0.03 -8.94
C HIS A 180 13.81 -1.04 -8.89
N GLN A 181 13.54 -2.19 -8.30
CA GLN A 181 14.46 -3.32 -8.30
C GLN A 181 14.75 -3.82 -9.72
N TYR A 182 13.74 -3.96 -10.58
CA TYR A 182 13.95 -4.33 -11.97
C TYR A 182 14.82 -3.31 -12.71
N ILE A 183 14.59 -2.00 -12.53
CA ILE A 183 15.41 -0.94 -13.12
C ILE A 183 16.87 -1.06 -12.66
N LEU A 184 17.09 -1.19 -11.35
CA LEU A 184 18.44 -1.35 -10.78
C LEU A 184 19.13 -2.63 -11.29
N LEU A 185 18.40 -3.74 -11.36
CA LEU A 185 18.90 -5.06 -11.78
C LEU A 185 18.89 -5.29 -13.30
N SER A 186 18.46 -4.30 -14.10
CA SER A 186 18.57 -4.33 -15.56
C SER A 186 19.65 -3.39 -16.08
N ALA A 187 20.27 -2.59 -15.21
CA ALA A 187 21.50 -1.87 -15.51
C ALA A 187 22.74 -2.79 -15.49
N ASP A 188 22.68 -3.89 -14.72
CA ASP A 188 23.68 -4.96 -14.69
C ASP A 188 23.01 -6.32 -14.99
N GLN A 189 23.74 -7.31 -15.52
CA GLN A 189 23.23 -8.61 -16.00
C GLN A 189 22.61 -9.54 -14.92
N GLN A 190 22.07 -9.02 -13.81
CA GLN A 190 21.61 -9.74 -12.61
C GLN A 190 20.08 -9.96 -12.54
N THR A 191 19.39 -10.06 -13.69
CA THR A 191 17.93 -10.26 -13.73
C THR A 191 17.49 -11.62 -13.14
N SER A 192 18.42 -12.58 -12.98
CA SER A 192 18.19 -13.88 -12.35
C SER A 192 17.75 -13.79 -10.88
N GLN A 193 18.13 -12.74 -10.15
CA GLN A 193 17.78 -12.56 -8.73
C GLN A 193 16.28 -12.30 -8.52
N LEU A 194 15.58 -11.76 -9.53
CA LEU A 194 14.11 -11.59 -9.51
C LEU A 194 13.36 -12.86 -10.00
N GLY A 195 14.08 -13.96 -10.23
CA GLY A 195 13.54 -15.16 -10.86
C GLY A 195 13.19 -14.97 -12.34
N ILE A 196 13.58 -13.84 -12.95
CA ILE A 196 13.30 -13.53 -14.35
C ILE A 196 14.39 -14.14 -15.23
N ARG A 197 14.01 -15.03 -16.14
CA ARG A 197 14.93 -15.74 -17.04
C ARG A 197 15.01 -15.03 -18.38
N LEU A 198 15.97 -14.12 -18.54
CA LEU A 198 16.27 -13.48 -19.82
C LEU A 198 17.31 -14.30 -20.60
N ALA A 199 16.86 -15.25 -21.41
CA ALA A 199 17.69 -15.82 -22.47
C ALA A 199 17.38 -15.07 -23.78
N HIS A 200 18.35 -14.33 -24.30
CA HIS A 200 18.25 -13.73 -25.63
C HIS A 200 18.46 -14.81 -26.68
N ARG A 201 17.44 -15.08 -27.52
CA ARG A 201 17.62 -15.85 -28.76
C ARG A 201 17.86 -14.85 -29.89
N ARG A 202 18.97 -15.03 -30.61
CA ARG A 202 19.34 -14.22 -31.78
C ARG A 202 18.55 -14.70 -33.00
N GLY A 203 17.92 -13.80 -33.76
CA GLY A 203 17.90 -13.93 -35.23
C GLY A 203 16.62 -14.25 -36.02
N ASP A 204 15.40 -14.18 -35.49
CA ASP A 204 14.17 -14.56 -36.25
C ASP A 204 13.18 -13.39 -36.52
N GLY A 205 13.63 -12.14 -36.44
CA GLY A 205 12.77 -10.98 -36.67
C GLY A 205 12.24 -10.79 -38.10
N LEU A 206 11.31 -9.85 -38.29
CA LEU A 206 10.80 -9.44 -39.61
C LEU A 206 11.36 -8.09 -40.09
N GLU A 207 11.88 -7.25 -39.19
CA GLU A 207 12.41 -5.94 -39.52
C GLU A 207 13.94 -5.96 -39.64
N PHE A 208 14.50 -5.34 -40.67
CA PHE A 208 15.95 -5.32 -40.87
C PHE A 208 16.63 -4.53 -39.73
N HIS A 209 17.52 -5.20 -38.98
CA HIS A 209 18.29 -4.59 -37.90
C HIS A 209 19.64 -4.10 -38.40
N GLN A 210 20.48 -5.02 -38.90
CA GLN A 210 21.80 -4.70 -39.42
C GLN A 210 22.31 -5.78 -40.40
N LEU A 211 23.32 -5.41 -41.20
CA LEU A 211 24.09 -6.38 -41.98
C LEU A 211 25.24 -6.90 -41.11
N ARG A 212 25.39 -8.23 -41.04
CA ARG A 212 26.52 -8.85 -40.35
C ARG A 212 27.16 -9.93 -41.21
N GLU A 213 28.35 -10.35 -40.82
CA GLU A 213 29.01 -11.48 -41.47
C GLU A 213 28.21 -12.78 -41.25
N TYR A 214 28.16 -13.60 -42.31
CA TYR A 214 27.51 -14.90 -42.30
C TYR A 214 28.14 -15.82 -41.27
N ARG A 215 27.30 -16.57 -40.57
CA ARG A 215 27.73 -17.61 -39.64
C ARG A 215 27.11 -18.93 -40.05
N LEU A 216 27.85 -20.02 -39.82
CA LEU A 216 27.34 -21.37 -39.99
C LEU A 216 26.10 -21.56 -39.09
N GLY A 217 24.95 -21.81 -39.72
CA GLY A 217 23.63 -21.83 -39.07
C GLY A 217 22.65 -20.77 -39.62
N ASP A 218 23.14 -19.74 -40.30
CA ASP A 218 22.28 -18.78 -41.00
C ASP A 218 21.65 -19.43 -42.24
N THR A 219 20.36 -19.17 -42.45
CA THR A 219 19.63 -19.70 -43.60
C THR A 219 20.01 -18.97 -44.89
N LEU A 220 19.97 -19.66 -46.04
CA LEU A 220 20.29 -19.04 -47.34
C LEU A 220 19.41 -17.83 -47.68
N ARG A 221 18.18 -17.78 -47.13
CA ARG A 221 17.24 -16.66 -47.31
C ARG A 221 17.69 -15.38 -46.58
N GLN A 222 18.49 -15.51 -45.53
CA GLN A 222 19.04 -14.37 -44.78
C GLN A 222 20.25 -13.75 -45.48
N ILE A 223 20.84 -14.39 -46.49
CA ILE A 223 22.01 -13.86 -47.21
C ILE A 223 21.61 -12.66 -48.08
N ASP A 224 22.25 -11.52 -47.85
CA ASP A 224 22.17 -10.39 -48.77
C ASP A 224 23.19 -10.57 -49.89
N TRP A 225 22.73 -11.11 -51.03
CA TRP A 225 23.59 -11.33 -52.20
C TRP A 225 24.19 -10.04 -52.78
N ARG A 226 23.53 -8.89 -52.60
CA ARG A 226 24.00 -7.60 -53.12
C ARG A 226 25.08 -7.00 -52.23
N ALA A 227 24.96 -7.13 -50.91
CA ALA A 227 26.01 -6.74 -49.98
C ALA A 227 27.22 -7.69 -50.07
N SER A 228 26.94 -9.00 -50.21
CA SER A 228 27.98 -10.03 -50.30
C SER A 228 28.85 -9.87 -51.56
N SER A 229 28.25 -9.51 -52.71
CA SER A 229 29.01 -9.28 -53.95
C SER A 229 29.91 -8.05 -53.90
N ARG A 230 29.51 -7.01 -53.15
CA ARG A 230 30.32 -5.78 -52.97
C ARG A 230 31.47 -5.99 -51.99
N LEU A 231 31.22 -6.67 -50.88
CA LEU A 231 32.19 -6.84 -49.79
C LEU A 231 33.08 -8.08 -49.97
N LYS A 232 32.85 -8.90 -51.01
CA LYS A 232 33.55 -10.16 -51.30
C LYS A 232 33.59 -11.15 -50.11
N LYS A 233 32.61 -11.07 -49.22
CA LYS A 233 32.39 -11.98 -48.10
C LYS A 233 30.90 -12.18 -47.89
N LEU A 234 30.49 -13.34 -47.37
CA LEU A 234 29.07 -13.63 -47.14
C LEU A 234 28.52 -12.72 -46.03
N ILE A 235 27.47 -11.98 -46.35
CA ILE A 235 26.78 -11.07 -45.45
C ILE A 235 25.34 -11.56 -45.25
N SER A 236 24.94 -11.74 -43.99
CA SER A 236 23.59 -12.07 -43.58
C SER A 236 22.86 -10.81 -43.07
N LYS A 237 21.59 -10.68 -43.42
CA LYS A 237 20.65 -9.74 -42.80
C LYS A 237 20.29 -10.26 -41.42
N GLU A 238 20.53 -9.46 -40.41
CA GLU A 238 19.99 -9.68 -39.07
C GLU A 238 18.65 -8.95 -38.99
N TYR A 239 17.61 -9.68 -38.58
CA TYR A 239 16.28 -9.13 -38.42
C TYR A 239 15.91 -9.02 -36.93
N GLN A 240 15.34 -7.90 -36.53
CA GLN A 240 14.77 -7.65 -35.21
C GLN A 240 13.27 -7.93 -35.23
N GLU A 241 12.79 -8.59 -34.19
CA GLU A 241 11.38 -8.96 -34.06
C GLU A 241 10.64 -7.81 -33.39
N GLU A 242 10.15 -6.86 -34.19
CA GLU A 242 9.25 -5.82 -33.71
C GLU A 242 7.82 -6.16 -34.14
N LYS A 243 7.16 -6.99 -33.33
CA LYS A 243 5.70 -7.02 -33.34
C LYS A 243 5.21 -6.12 -32.22
N ASP A 244 4.57 -5.04 -32.63
CA ASP A 244 3.72 -4.21 -31.79
C ASP A 244 2.59 -5.05 -31.20
N GLN A 245 2.80 -5.60 -30.00
CA GLN A 245 1.78 -6.40 -29.32
C GLN A 245 0.94 -5.51 -28.41
N ASN A 246 -0.33 -5.86 -28.29
CA ASN A 246 -1.21 -5.29 -27.28
C ASN A 246 -1.28 -6.25 -26.11
N ILE A 247 -0.96 -5.77 -24.90
CA ILE A 247 -1.17 -6.47 -23.64
C ILE A 247 -2.37 -5.79 -22.97
N ILE A 248 -3.42 -6.56 -22.70
CA ILE A 248 -4.62 -6.04 -22.03
C ILE A 248 -4.81 -6.84 -20.76
N PHE A 249 -4.82 -6.14 -19.65
CA PHE A 249 -5.13 -6.75 -18.37
C PHE A 249 -6.63 -6.79 -18.18
N LEU A 250 -7.15 -7.98 -17.88
CA LEU A 250 -8.50 -8.18 -17.38
C LEU A 250 -8.39 -8.48 -15.89
N LEU A 251 -8.52 -7.44 -15.06
CA LEU A 251 -8.26 -7.50 -13.63
C LEU A 251 -9.56 -7.71 -12.87
N ASP A 252 -9.63 -8.82 -12.13
CA ASP A 252 -10.75 -9.12 -11.25
C ASP A 252 -10.71 -8.28 -9.97
N CYS A 253 -11.80 -7.59 -9.66
CA CYS A 253 -12.05 -6.86 -8.42
C CYS A 253 -13.12 -7.56 -7.54
N GLY A 254 -13.49 -8.81 -7.82
CA GLY A 254 -14.54 -9.52 -7.10
C GLY A 254 -14.16 -9.98 -5.69
N ARG A 255 -15.14 -10.61 -5.01
CA ARG A 255 -15.04 -11.00 -3.60
C ARG A 255 -13.85 -11.88 -3.25
N ARG A 256 -13.43 -12.79 -4.15
CA ARG A 256 -12.33 -13.72 -3.88
C ARG A 256 -10.95 -13.05 -3.95
N MET A 257 -10.86 -11.90 -4.60
CA MET A 257 -9.64 -11.11 -4.65
C MET A 257 -9.36 -10.35 -3.35
N ARG A 258 -10.33 -10.34 -2.40
CA ARG A 258 -10.16 -9.83 -1.04
C ARG A 258 -9.29 -10.73 -0.16
N THR A 259 -9.06 -11.98 -0.55
CA THR A 259 -8.26 -12.93 0.22
C THR A 259 -6.87 -12.35 0.49
N GLN A 260 -6.39 -12.47 1.72
CA GLN A 260 -5.15 -11.85 2.17
C GLN A 260 -4.09 -12.88 2.47
N ASP A 261 -2.92 -12.69 1.87
CA ASP A 261 -1.70 -13.38 2.25
C ASP A 261 -0.82 -12.37 3.00
N GLN A 262 -0.65 -12.59 4.30
CA GLN A 262 0.04 -11.65 5.19
C GLN A 262 -0.69 -10.29 5.27
N GLN A 263 -0.03 -9.19 4.87
CA GLN A 263 -0.56 -7.82 4.97
C GLN A 263 -1.24 -7.34 3.68
N LEU A 264 -1.08 -8.08 2.57
CA LEU A 264 -1.56 -7.69 1.25
C LEU A 264 -2.65 -8.64 0.78
N SER A 265 -3.67 -8.10 0.11
CA SER A 265 -4.66 -8.92 -0.57
C SER A 265 -4.13 -9.48 -1.88
N HIS A 266 -4.74 -10.56 -2.37
CA HIS A 266 -4.48 -11.11 -3.70
C HIS A 266 -4.61 -10.03 -4.77
N PHE A 267 -5.61 -9.15 -4.63
CA PHE A 267 -5.77 -7.97 -5.50
C PHE A 267 -4.54 -7.06 -5.51
N ASP A 268 -3.91 -6.82 -4.36
CA ASP A 268 -2.75 -5.94 -4.24
C ASP A 268 -1.52 -6.55 -4.93
N HIS A 269 -1.35 -7.86 -4.78
CA HIS A 269 -0.34 -8.62 -5.51
C HIS A 269 -0.59 -8.60 -7.02
N SER A 270 -1.84 -8.75 -7.46
CA SER A 270 -2.24 -8.62 -8.86
C SER A 270 -1.90 -7.26 -9.43
N LEU A 271 -2.17 -6.18 -8.69
CA LEU A 271 -1.79 -4.83 -9.10
C LEU A 271 -0.28 -4.70 -9.28
N ASN A 272 0.51 -5.13 -8.30
CA ASN A 272 1.97 -5.04 -8.40
C ASN A 272 2.52 -5.83 -9.61
N ALA A 273 1.98 -7.02 -9.85
CA ALA A 273 2.36 -7.88 -10.97
C ALA A 273 1.96 -7.30 -12.33
N LEU A 274 0.72 -6.80 -12.42
CA LEU A 274 0.19 -6.08 -13.58
C LEU A 274 1.07 -4.89 -13.93
N LEU A 275 1.44 -4.11 -12.93
CA LEU A 275 2.21 -2.89 -13.09
C LEU A 275 3.65 -3.15 -13.50
N LEU A 276 4.28 -4.19 -12.94
CA LEU A 276 5.60 -4.64 -13.37
C LEU A 276 5.57 -5.10 -14.84
N LEU A 277 4.63 -5.98 -15.20
CA LEU A 277 4.51 -6.45 -16.58
C LEU A 277 4.15 -5.29 -17.53
N SER A 278 3.31 -4.35 -17.11
CA SER A 278 3.00 -3.14 -17.88
C SER A 278 4.27 -2.35 -18.20
N TYR A 279 5.11 -2.08 -17.19
CA TYR A 279 6.36 -1.35 -17.40
C TYR A 279 7.32 -2.09 -18.34
N ILE A 280 7.46 -3.40 -18.17
CA ILE A 280 8.31 -4.22 -19.04
C ILE A 280 7.79 -4.24 -20.47
N GLY A 281 6.49 -4.46 -20.69
CA GLY A 281 5.86 -4.42 -22.00
C GLY A 281 6.02 -3.06 -22.68
N LEU A 282 5.75 -1.96 -21.96
CA LEU A 282 5.92 -0.60 -22.48
C LEU A 282 7.38 -0.29 -22.84
N LYS A 283 8.35 -0.75 -22.05
CA LYS A 283 9.79 -0.62 -22.35
C LYS A 283 10.19 -1.41 -23.59
N GLN A 284 9.49 -2.52 -23.84
CA GLN A 284 9.72 -3.41 -24.96
C GLN A 284 8.99 -2.98 -26.25
N GLY A 285 8.22 -1.88 -26.21
CA GLY A 285 7.51 -1.31 -27.35
C GLY A 285 6.04 -1.72 -27.48
N ASP A 286 5.56 -2.58 -26.59
CA ASP A 286 4.18 -3.07 -26.61
C ASP A 286 3.21 -2.00 -26.05
N ALA A 287 1.95 -2.07 -26.51
CA ALA A 287 0.89 -1.23 -25.98
C ALA A 287 0.19 -1.92 -24.81
N VAL A 288 -0.09 -1.18 -23.73
CA VAL A 288 -0.71 -1.73 -22.52
C VAL A 288 -2.07 -1.08 -22.27
N GLY A 289 -3.08 -1.92 -22.03
CA GLY A 289 -4.44 -1.52 -21.65
C GLY A 289 -4.94 -2.28 -20.42
N LEU A 290 -6.07 -1.82 -19.86
CA LEU A 290 -6.68 -2.37 -18.65
C LEU A 290 -8.20 -2.36 -18.75
N LEU A 291 -8.83 -3.44 -18.34
CA LEU A 291 -10.24 -3.54 -18.00
C LEU A 291 -10.38 -4.16 -16.62
N THR A 292 -11.10 -3.51 -15.71
CA THR A 292 -11.46 -4.09 -14.40
C THR A 292 -12.90 -4.60 -14.39
N PHE A 293 -13.18 -5.68 -13.67
CA PHE A 293 -14.53 -6.27 -13.55
C PHE A 293 -14.77 -6.80 -12.13
N GLY A 294 -15.99 -7.27 -11.82
CA GLY A 294 -16.33 -7.74 -10.46
C GLY A 294 -16.38 -6.61 -9.42
N GLY A 295 -16.68 -5.38 -9.85
CA GLY A 295 -16.64 -4.20 -9.00
C GLY A 295 -16.73 -2.91 -9.82
N ILE A 296 -15.90 -1.91 -9.48
CA ILE A 296 -15.80 -0.68 -10.27
C ILE A 296 -15.19 -1.02 -11.64
N ASN A 297 -15.95 -0.77 -12.70
CA ASN A 297 -15.50 -0.97 -14.07
C ASN A 297 -14.64 0.22 -14.53
N ARG A 298 -13.40 -0.03 -14.92
CA ARG A 298 -12.44 0.95 -15.45
C ARG A 298 -11.86 0.43 -16.74
N TRP A 299 -11.75 1.33 -17.70
CA TRP A 299 -11.20 1.04 -19.02
C TRP A 299 -10.06 1.99 -19.34
N LEU A 300 -8.93 1.40 -19.73
CA LEU A 300 -7.81 2.09 -20.35
C LEU A 300 -7.51 1.39 -21.68
N ALA A 301 -7.71 2.11 -22.78
CA ALA A 301 -7.35 1.62 -24.10
C ALA A 301 -5.83 1.35 -24.19
N PRO A 302 -5.39 0.36 -24.99
CA PRO A 302 -3.98 0.02 -25.12
C PRO A 302 -3.19 1.20 -25.69
N GLN A 303 -2.21 1.69 -24.93
CA GLN A 303 -1.35 2.82 -25.29
C GLN A 303 0.12 2.43 -25.14
N LYS A 304 0.98 3.03 -25.97
CA LYS A 304 2.43 2.80 -25.97
C LYS A 304 3.17 3.89 -25.18
N GLY A 305 4.39 3.53 -24.76
CA GLY A 305 5.34 4.45 -24.16
C GLY A 305 5.32 4.40 -22.63
N THR A 306 6.49 4.49 -22.03
CA THR A 306 6.66 4.32 -20.58
C THR A 306 5.92 5.36 -19.74
N HIS A 307 5.60 6.53 -20.30
CA HIS A 307 4.80 7.57 -19.64
C HIS A 307 3.37 7.10 -19.27
N ILE A 308 2.84 6.09 -19.95
CA ILE A 308 1.53 5.48 -19.68
C ILE A 308 1.48 4.82 -18.31
N ILE A 309 2.61 4.45 -17.71
CA ILE A 309 2.63 3.84 -16.38
C ILE A 309 1.97 4.72 -15.33
N ASN A 310 2.14 6.05 -15.42
CA ASN A 310 1.52 7.02 -14.50
C ASN A 310 0.00 7.10 -14.70
N THR A 311 -0.45 6.99 -15.95
CA THR A 311 -1.89 6.92 -16.27
C THR A 311 -2.48 5.63 -15.68
N LEU A 312 -1.82 4.49 -15.87
CA LEU A 312 -2.29 3.21 -15.34
C LEU A 312 -2.31 3.21 -13.81
N LEU A 313 -1.26 3.75 -13.18
CA LEU A 313 -1.18 4.02 -11.74
C LEU A 313 -2.40 4.77 -11.21
N ASN A 314 -2.73 5.89 -11.84
CA ASN A 314 -3.89 6.70 -11.48
C ASN A 314 -5.23 6.01 -11.79
N GLN A 315 -5.25 5.01 -12.67
CA GLN A 315 -6.44 4.20 -12.93
C GLN A 315 -6.61 3.07 -11.91
N VAL A 316 -5.60 2.71 -11.12
CA VAL A 316 -5.70 1.55 -10.19
C VAL A 316 -5.48 1.90 -8.71
N TYR A 317 -5.02 3.12 -8.39
CA TYR A 317 -4.63 3.46 -7.01
C TYR A 317 -5.76 3.34 -5.99
N ASP A 318 -6.99 3.69 -6.36
CA ASP A 318 -8.20 3.61 -5.54
C ASP A 318 -9.10 2.42 -5.93
N CYS A 319 -8.61 1.52 -6.78
CA CYS A 319 -9.27 0.25 -7.00
C CYS A 319 -9.09 -0.67 -5.79
N HIS A 320 -10.20 -1.27 -5.37
CA HIS A 320 -10.25 -2.21 -4.27
C HIS A 320 -11.13 -3.40 -4.64
N PRO A 321 -10.82 -4.60 -4.13
CA PRO A 321 -11.70 -5.74 -4.31
C PRO A 321 -13.02 -5.51 -3.55
N THR A 322 -14.13 -5.86 -4.17
CA THR A 322 -15.49 -5.61 -3.72
C THR A 322 -16.12 -6.88 -3.14
N LEU A 323 -17.39 -6.82 -2.71
CA LEU A 323 -18.15 -7.99 -2.28
C LEU A 323 -18.89 -8.68 -3.43
N ALA A 324 -18.85 -8.12 -4.64
CA ALA A 324 -19.55 -8.66 -5.80
C ALA A 324 -18.91 -9.98 -6.27
N ALA A 325 -19.72 -10.82 -6.91
CA ALA A 325 -19.21 -11.94 -7.69
C ALA A 325 -18.51 -11.43 -8.97
N SER A 326 -17.57 -12.22 -9.48
CA SER A 326 -16.83 -11.92 -10.68
C SER A 326 -17.61 -12.42 -11.90
N ASP A 327 -18.13 -11.51 -12.75
CA ASP A 327 -18.83 -11.89 -13.98
C ASP A 327 -17.82 -11.93 -15.15
N PHE A 328 -17.35 -13.13 -15.48
CA PHE A 328 -16.37 -13.32 -16.55
C PHE A 328 -16.96 -13.11 -17.95
N ILE A 329 -18.25 -13.38 -18.13
CA ILE A 329 -18.94 -13.28 -19.43
C ILE A 329 -19.13 -11.81 -19.80
N GLU A 330 -19.59 -10.99 -18.86
CA GLU A 330 -19.70 -9.54 -19.03
C GLU A 330 -18.33 -8.93 -19.33
N ALA A 331 -17.31 -9.31 -18.56
CA ALA A 331 -15.94 -8.84 -18.74
C ALA A 331 -15.38 -9.16 -20.14
N ALA A 332 -15.57 -10.39 -20.62
CA ALA A 332 -15.17 -10.82 -21.96
C ALA A 332 -15.94 -10.09 -23.06
N THR A 333 -17.25 -9.89 -22.86
CA THR A 333 -18.13 -9.21 -23.81
C THR A 333 -17.76 -7.74 -23.95
N GLU A 334 -17.52 -7.04 -22.84
CA GLU A 334 -17.07 -5.65 -22.83
C GLU A 334 -15.69 -5.48 -23.48
N LEU A 335 -14.77 -6.41 -23.25
CA LEU A 335 -13.44 -6.38 -23.86
C LEU A 335 -13.52 -6.49 -25.39
N ASN A 336 -14.28 -7.47 -25.90
CA ASN A 336 -14.46 -7.70 -27.34
C ASN A 336 -15.15 -6.52 -28.05
N LYS A 337 -16.04 -5.77 -27.36
CA LYS A 337 -16.64 -4.54 -27.91
C LYS A 337 -15.60 -3.45 -28.14
N ARG A 338 -14.58 -3.38 -27.29
CA ARG A 338 -13.60 -2.27 -27.25
C ARG A 338 -12.34 -2.55 -28.05
N ILE A 339 -11.93 -3.81 -28.13
CA ILE A 339 -10.68 -4.22 -28.77
C ILE A 339 -10.97 -4.99 -30.05
N ARG A 340 -10.44 -4.49 -31.17
CA ARG A 340 -10.50 -5.18 -32.47
C ARG A 340 -9.20 -5.86 -32.89
N LYS A 341 -8.07 -5.43 -32.32
CA LYS A 341 -6.75 -5.99 -32.65
C LYS A 341 -6.48 -7.24 -31.81
N ARG A 342 -5.87 -8.26 -32.41
CA ARG A 342 -5.35 -9.41 -31.68
C ARG A 342 -4.40 -8.94 -30.59
N SER A 343 -4.60 -9.44 -29.38
CA SER A 343 -3.97 -8.95 -28.16
C SER A 343 -3.72 -10.13 -27.22
N LEU A 344 -2.75 -9.97 -26.34
CA LEU A 344 -2.57 -10.82 -25.16
C LEU A 344 -3.51 -10.33 -24.07
N VAL A 345 -4.53 -11.12 -23.74
CA VAL A 345 -5.42 -10.85 -22.63
C VAL A 345 -4.89 -11.56 -21.39
N VAL A 346 -4.40 -10.79 -20.43
CA VAL A 346 -3.91 -11.29 -19.14
C VAL A 346 -5.06 -11.21 -18.14
N LEU A 347 -5.77 -12.32 -17.94
CA LEU A 347 -6.84 -12.44 -16.96
C LEU A 347 -6.23 -12.79 -15.60
N ILE A 348 -6.37 -11.90 -14.62
CA ILE A 348 -5.85 -12.11 -13.26
C ILE A 348 -7.02 -12.23 -12.30
N SER A 349 -7.18 -13.40 -11.69
CA SER A 349 -8.31 -13.72 -10.79
C SER A 349 -7.94 -14.84 -9.80
N ASN A 350 -8.85 -15.16 -8.88
CA ASN A 350 -8.84 -16.37 -8.05
C ASN A 350 -10.06 -17.22 -8.43
N CYS A 351 -9.91 -17.97 -9.52
CA CYS A 351 -10.93 -18.86 -10.07
C CYS A 351 -10.96 -20.19 -9.32
N ARG A 352 -12.17 -20.71 -9.09
CA ARG A 352 -12.46 -22.01 -8.50
C ARG A 352 -13.25 -22.87 -9.49
N ASP A 353 -13.40 -24.15 -9.18
CA ASP A 353 -14.12 -25.10 -10.04
C ASP A 353 -15.56 -24.65 -10.35
N GLU A 354 -16.25 -24.07 -9.36
CA GLU A 354 -17.61 -23.53 -9.52
C GLU A 354 -17.72 -22.39 -10.56
N ASP A 355 -16.62 -21.70 -10.88
CA ASP A 355 -16.64 -20.64 -11.89
C ASP A 355 -16.54 -21.18 -13.33
N TRP A 356 -16.24 -22.46 -13.53
CA TRP A 356 -16.04 -23.03 -14.86
C TRP A 356 -17.22 -22.75 -15.79
N VAL A 357 -18.45 -22.79 -15.25
CA VAL A 357 -19.70 -22.53 -15.98
C VAL A 357 -19.71 -21.15 -16.63
N GLU A 358 -19.13 -20.13 -16.00
CA GLU A 358 -19.04 -18.77 -16.53
C GLU A 358 -17.71 -18.50 -17.25
N LEU A 359 -16.63 -19.12 -16.78
CA LEU A 359 -15.28 -18.94 -17.32
C LEU A 359 -15.14 -19.58 -18.71
N GLU A 360 -15.73 -20.76 -18.94
CA GLU A 360 -15.69 -21.44 -20.23
C GLU A 360 -16.28 -20.59 -21.38
N PRO A 361 -17.52 -20.07 -21.29
CA PRO A 361 -18.08 -19.22 -22.35
C PRO A 361 -17.28 -17.92 -22.51
N ALA A 362 -16.78 -17.32 -21.43
CA ALA A 362 -15.92 -16.14 -21.49
C ALA A 362 -14.61 -16.42 -22.27
N ILE A 363 -13.95 -17.54 -21.98
CA ILE A 363 -12.76 -18.00 -22.72
C ILE A 363 -13.11 -18.20 -24.20
N ASN A 364 -14.23 -18.87 -24.51
CA ASN A 364 -14.63 -19.10 -25.89
C ASN A 364 -14.92 -17.80 -26.66
N LEU A 365 -15.42 -16.75 -25.99
CA LEU A 365 -15.60 -15.43 -26.59
C LEU A 365 -14.27 -14.74 -26.90
N LEU A 366 -13.30 -14.81 -25.99
CA LEU A 366 -12.01 -14.15 -26.12
C LEU A 366 -11.05 -14.87 -27.08
N ASN A 367 -10.99 -16.21 -27.03
CA ASN A 367 -10.07 -17.01 -27.83
C ASN A 367 -10.30 -16.92 -29.34
N LYS A 368 -11.46 -16.41 -29.78
CA LYS A 368 -11.73 -16.14 -31.20
C LYS A 368 -10.73 -15.14 -31.81
N HIS A 369 -10.27 -14.18 -31.01
CA HIS A 369 -9.44 -13.07 -31.50
C HIS A 369 -8.21 -12.78 -30.65
N HIS A 370 -8.12 -13.34 -29.45
CA HIS A 370 -7.09 -13.00 -28.47
C HIS A 370 -6.36 -14.25 -27.97
N LEU A 371 -5.09 -14.08 -27.61
CA LEU A 371 -4.38 -15.09 -26.84
C LEU A 371 -4.65 -14.81 -25.36
N ILE A 372 -5.09 -15.83 -24.61
CA ILE A 372 -5.43 -15.67 -23.20
C ILE A 372 -4.31 -16.24 -22.33
N LEU A 373 -3.89 -15.44 -21.36
CA LEU A 373 -3.06 -15.84 -20.23
C LEU A 373 -3.90 -15.70 -18.96
N LEU A 374 -4.34 -16.83 -18.41
CA LEU A 374 -5.00 -16.89 -17.10
C LEU A 374 -3.94 -16.99 -16.01
N ALA A 375 -3.84 -15.97 -15.17
CA ALA A 375 -3.09 -15.98 -13.94
C ALA A 375 -4.04 -16.21 -12.77
N ASN A 376 -4.17 -17.47 -12.38
CA ASN A 376 -5.05 -17.94 -11.33
C ASN A 376 -4.31 -17.98 -9.98
N LEU A 377 -4.73 -17.12 -9.05
CA LEU A 377 -4.14 -16.99 -7.72
C LEU A 377 -4.75 -18.00 -6.75
N ARG A 378 -3.91 -18.63 -5.93
CA ARG A 378 -4.31 -19.49 -4.82
C ARG A 378 -3.66 -19.03 -3.52
N GLU A 379 -4.30 -19.37 -2.42
CA GLU A 379 -3.90 -18.99 -1.07
C GLU A 379 -2.64 -19.76 -0.62
N GLN A 380 -1.67 -19.06 -0.03
CA GLN A 380 -0.45 -19.69 0.50
C GLN A 380 -0.76 -20.65 1.66
N SER A 381 -1.84 -20.39 2.41
CA SER A 381 -2.26 -21.21 3.54
C SER A 381 -2.58 -22.66 3.17
N LEU A 382 -2.89 -22.94 1.89
CA LEU A 382 -3.14 -24.30 1.41
C LEU A 382 -1.85 -25.13 1.41
N ASP A 383 -0.72 -24.53 1.01
CA ASP A 383 0.59 -25.20 1.07
C ASP A 383 0.99 -25.43 2.52
N ASP A 384 0.78 -24.44 3.39
CA ASP A 384 1.10 -24.53 4.82
C ASP A 384 0.36 -25.67 5.54
N VAL A 385 -0.81 -26.09 5.04
CA VAL A 385 -1.54 -27.25 5.56
C VAL A 385 -0.89 -28.55 5.11
N LEU A 386 -0.48 -28.64 3.84
CA LEU A 386 0.12 -29.85 3.27
C LEU A 386 1.54 -30.11 3.79
N ASP A 387 2.29 -29.05 4.11
CA ASP A 387 3.67 -29.16 4.61
C ASP A 387 3.74 -29.59 6.09
N LYS A 388 2.64 -29.52 6.84
CA LYS A 388 2.61 -29.85 8.27
C LYS A 388 2.27 -31.33 8.49
N PRO A 389 2.93 -32.01 9.45
CA PRO A 389 2.60 -33.40 9.77
C PRO A 389 1.19 -33.50 10.37
N VAL A 390 0.44 -34.51 9.93
CA VAL A 390 -0.91 -34.81 10.44
C VAL A 390 -0.80 -35.67 11.70
N GLN A 391 -1.21 -35.13 12.84
CA GLN A 391 -1.14 -35.82 14.15
C GLN A 391 -2.52 -36.04 14.79
N ARG A 392 -3.54 -35.27 14.39
CA ARG A 392 -4.89 -35.32 14.96
C ARG A 392 -5.94 -35.48 13.87
N PHE A 393 -7.11 -36.02 14.23
CA PHE A 393 -8.23 -36.20 13.31
C PHE A 393 -8.67 -34.89 12.63
N GLU A 394 -8.75 -33.77 13.36
CA GLU A 394 -9.06 -32.45 12.79
C GLU A 394 -8.05 -32.03 11.71
N GLN A 395 -6.76 -32.28 11.93
CA GLN A 395 -5.71 -31.99 10.96
C GLN A 395 -5.84 -32.90 9.73
N ALA A 396 -6.24 -34.16 9.92
CA ALA A 396 -6.48 -35.08 8.82
C ALA A 396 -7.66 -34.64 7.95
N LEU A 397 -8.73 -34.12 8.57
CA LEU A 397 -9.88 -33.56 7.85
C LEU A 397 -9.47 -32.33 7.03
N THR A 398 -8.81 -31.35 7.64
CA THR A 398 -8.34 -30.15 6.93
C THR A 398 -7.36 -30.50 5.81
N TYR A 399 -6.47 -31.49 6.02
CA TYR A 399 -5.55 -31.97 4.99
C TYR A 399 -6.29 -32.62 3.82
N ALA A 400 -7.29 -33.47 4.10
CA ALA A 400 -8.10 -34.13 3.06
C ALA A 400 -8.90 -33.11 2.24
N GLU A 401 -9.59 -32.16 2.91
CA GLU A 401 -10.32 -31.07 2.26
C GLU A 401 -9.39 -30.20 1.39
N THR A 402 -8.21 -29.87 1.90
CA THR A 402 -7.20 -29.09 1.15
C THR A 402 -6.72 -29.84 -0.09
N THR A 403 -6.50 -31.14 0.03
CA THR A 403 -6.07 -32.00 -1.08
C THR A 403 -7.16 -32.08 -2.16
N GLU A 404 -8.42 -32.31 -1.76
CA GLU A 404 -9.56 -32.34 -2.68
C GLU A 404 -9.73 -31.00 -3.40
N TYR A 405 -9.66 -29.89 -2.65
CA TYR A 405 -9.74 -28.54 -3.21
C TYR A 405 -8.65 -28.28 -4.27
N LEU A 406 -7.40 -28.65 -3.98
CA LEU A 406 -6.29 -28.49 -4.93
C LEU A 406 -6.45 -29.39 -6.16
N GLN A 407 -7.03 -30.59 -6.00
CA GLN A 407 -7.34 -31.47 -7.12
C GLN A 407 -8.41 -30.88 -8.04
N GLN A 408 -9.52 -30.37 -7.48
CA GLN A 408 -10.56 -29.66 -8.24
C GLN A 408 -9.98 -28.47 -8.99
N ARG A 409 -9.12 -27.69 -8.32
CA ARG A 409 -8.44 -26.56 -8.94
C ARG A 409 -7.50 -26.99 -10.08
N GLN A 410 -6.78 -28.10 -9.92
CA GLN A 410 -5.95 -28.65 -10.99
C GLN A 410 -6.80 -29.10 -12.19
N GLN A 411 -7.99 -29.64 -11.95
CA GLN A 411 -8.94 -30.00 -13.02
C GLN A 411 -9.39 -28.76 -13.80
N LEU A 412 -9.81 -27.69 -13.12
CA LEU A 412 -10.12 -26.40 -13.74
C LEU A 412 -8.96 -25.92 -14.62
N ASN A 413 -7.74 -25.91 -14.08
CA ASN A 413 -6.55 -25.46 -14.81
C ASN A 413 -6.21 -26.36 -16.02
N ASN A 414 -6.54 -27.65 -15.97
CA ASN A 414 -6.37 -28.54 -17.11
C ASN A 414 -7.46 -28.30 -18.17
N GLN A 415 -8.70 -28.06 -17.75
CA GLN A 415 -9.81 -27.71 -18.64
C GLN A 415 -9.53 -26.39 -19.39
N THR A 416 -9.03 -25.36 -18.71
CA THR A 416 -8.63 -24.10 -19.35
C THR A 416 -7.50 -24.30 -20.36
N ARG A 417 -6.47 -25.09 -20.02
CA ARG A 417 -5.37 -25.44 -20.94
C ARG A 417 -5.84 -26.19 -22.17
N ASN A 418 -6.79 -27.12 -22.01
CA ASN A 418 -7.39 -27.86 -23.13
C ASN A 418 -8.16 -26.94 -24.10
N LYS A 419 -8.63 -25.78 -23.62
CA LYS A 419 -9.21 -24.72 -24.47
C LYS A 419 -8.17 -23.80 -25.12
N GLY A 420 -6.88 -24.10 -24.97
CA GLY A 420 -5.79 -23.30 -25.55
C GLY A 420 -5.36 -22.09 -24.71
N VAL A 421 -5.85 -21.96 -23.47
CA VAL A 421 -5.46 -20.88 -22.55
C VAL A 421 -4.14 -21.20 -21.88
N ILE A 422 -3.21 -20.24 -21.90
CA ILE A 422 -1.98 -20.34 -21.11
C ILE A 422 -2.36 -20.09 -19.66
N THR A 423 -2.17 -21.07 -18.78
CA THR A 423 -2.64 -21.00 -17.38
C THR A 423 -1.48 -21.08 -16.41
N LEU A 424 -1.31 -20.03 -15.61
CA LEU A 424 -0.43 -19.95 -14.46
C LEU A 424 -1.24 -20.14 -13.19
N ASP A 425 -0.90 -21.16 -12.41
CA ASP A 425 -1.45 -21.37 -11.07
C ASP A 425 -0.35 -21.05 -10.07
N THR A 426 -0.58 -20.03 -9.23
CA THR A 426 0.51 -19.46 -8.41
C THR A 426 0.00 -18.85 -7.11
N VAL A 427 0.89 -18.84 -6.13
CA VAL A 427 0.75 -18.00 -4.93
C VAL A 427 1.08 -16.54 -5.27
N PRO A 428 0.55 -15.54 -4.53
CA PRO A 428 0.65 -14.13 -4.88
C PRO A 428 2.08 -13.57 -4.92
N LYS A 429 3.00 -14.11 -4.10
CA LYS A 429 4.40 -13.66 -4.06
C LYS A 429 5.16 -13.93 -5.36
N GLN A 430 4.80 -15.00 -6.08
CA GLN A 430 5.50 -15.42 -7.30
C GLN A 430 4.87 -14.83 -8.58
N LEU A 431 3.62 -14.34 -8.49
CA LEU A 431 2.81 -13.88 -9.62
C LEU A 431 3.57 -12.94 -10.56
N ALA A 432 4.21 -11.90 -10.01
CA ALA A 432 4.90 -10.88 -10.80
C ALA A 432 6.03 -11.48 -11.65
N SER A 433 6.88 -12.33 -11.06
CA SER A 433 7.98 -12.97 -11.77
C SER A 433 7.49 -13.95 -12.84
N LEU A 434 6.45 -14.74 -12.53
CA LEU A 434 5.90 -15.74 -13.45
C LEU A 434 5.18 -15.09 -14.63
N LEU A 435 4.42 -14.02 -14.41
CA LEU A 435 3.78 -13.27 -15.50
C LEU A 435 4.81 -12.70 -16.47
N VAL A 436 5.91 -12.13 -15.96
CA VAL A 436 6.98 -11.58 -16.78
C VAL A 436 7.69 -12.68 -17.58
N ASN A 437 8.03 -13.81 -16.93
CA ASN A 437 8.63 -14.96 -17.62
C ASN A 437 7.69 -15.48 -18.73
N GLN A 438 6.42 -15.65 -18.42
CA GLN A 438 5.43 -16.15 -19.36
C GLN A 438 5.23 -15.20 -20.54
N TYR A 439 5.24 -13.90 -20.30
CA TYR A 439 5.23 -12.87 -21.35
C TYR A 439 6.42 -13.03 -22.30
N PHE A 440 7.64 -13.18 -21.77
CA PHE A 440 8.82 -13.41 -22.61
C PHE A 440 8.75 -14.73 -23.37
N ASP A 441 8.24 -15.80 -22.76
CA ASP A 441 8.07 -17.09 -23.43
C ASP A 441 7.03 -17.03 -24.55
N ILE A 442 5.93 -16.29 -24.34
CA ILE A 442 4.96 -16.03 -25.40
C ILE A 442 5.61 -15.26 -26.54
N LYS A 443 6.36 -14.19 -26.23
CA LYS A 443 7.05 -13.38 -27.23
C LYS A 443 8.03 -14.23 -28.04
N ARG A 444 8.86 -15.05 -27.38
CA ARG A 444 9.80 -15.99 -28.02
C ARG A 444 9.12 -17.04 -28.89
N SER A 445 7.90 -17.46 -28.54
CA SER A 445 7.19 -18.51 -29.27
C SER A 445 6.49 -18.01 -30.53
N GLY A 446 6.43 -16.69 -30.76
CA GLY A 446 5.70 -16.11 -31.89
C GLY A 446 4.19 -16.34 -31.87
N LYS A 447 3.62 -16.77 -30.72
CA LYS A 447 2.19 -17.09 -30.57
C LYS A 447 1.27 -15.87 -30.71
N LEU A 448 1.82 -14.67 -30.58
CA LEU A 448 1.12 -13.38 -30.73
C LEU A 448 1.32 -12.75 -32.12
#